data_AF-A0A660NN83-F1
#
_entry.id   AF-A0A660NN83-F1
#
_cell.length_a   1.000
_cell.length_b   1.000
_cell.length_c   1.000
_cell.angle_alpha   90.00
_cell.angle_beta   90.00
_cell.angle_gamma   90.00
#
_symmetry.space_group_name_H-M   'P 1'
#
loop_
_entity.id
_entity.type
_entity.pdbx_description
1 polymer ?
#
loop_
_entity_poly.entity_id
_entity_poly.type
_entity_poly.pdbx_seq_one_letter_code
_entity_poly.pdbx_strand_id
1 'polypeptide(L)'
;MFAFIRSVLFVLIMAITVMVWATATVLCFFLPVRVRYAVASSWPRLMLQVGRWLCGMRWQETGTENLPDGPAIVLGKHQSTWE
;
A
#
# COMPACT_ATOMS: atom_id res chain seq x y z
N MET A 1 18.67 -8.04 -16.98
CA MET A 1 17.49 -8.70 -17.58
C MET A 1 16.45 -9.12 -16.54
N PHE A 2 16.77 -10.02 -15.60
CA PHE A 2 15.79 -10.54 -14.62
C PHE A 2 15.16 -9.49 -13.70
N ALA A 3 15.93 -8.51 -13.22
CA ALA A 3 15.41 -7.41 -12.41
C ALA A 3 14.37 -6.54 -13.16
N PHE A 4 14.60 -6.32 -14.46
CA PHE A 4 13.68 -5.56 -15.31
C PHE A 4 12.34 -6.30 -15.47
N ILE A 5 12.37 -7.61 -15.76
CA ILE A 5 11.15 -8.44 -15.88
C ILE A 5 10.36 -8.43 -14.57
N ARG A 6 11.04 -8.61 -13.43
CA ARG A 6 10.43 -8.57 -12.10
C ARG A 6 9.77 -7.22 -11.80
N SER A 7 10.42 -6.12 -12.16
CA SER A 7 9.88 -4.75 -12.01
C SER A 7 8.67 -4.51 -12.92
N VAL A 8 8.74 -4.90 -14.20
CA VAL A 8 7.62 -4.80 -15.13
C VAL A 8 6.42 -5.60 -14.61
N LEU A 9 6.65 -6.83 -14.14
CA LEU A 9 5.60 -7.67 -13.56
C LEU A 9 4.97 -7.01 -12.32
N PHE A 10 5.79 -6.42 -11.44
CA PHE A 10 5.31 -5.68 -10.27
C PHE A 10 4.41 -4.50 -10.69
N VAL A 11 4.84 -3.69 -11.66
CA VAL A 11 4.06 -2.54 -12.15
C VAL A 11 2.76 -2.99 -12.82
N LEU A 12 2.77 -4.07 -13.59
CA LEU A 12 1.55 -4.61 -14.21
C LEU A 12 0.55 -5.10 -13.16
N ILE A 13 1.01 -5.84 -12.15
CA ILE A 13 0.17 -6.28 -11.04
C ILE A 13 -0.41 -5.07 -10.29
N MET A 14 0.41 -4.06 -10.02
CA MET A 14 -0.04 -2.81 -9.40
C MET A 14 -1.13 -2.13 -10.24
N ALA A 15 -0.90 -1.95 -11.54
CA ALA A 15 -1.85 -1.29 -12.45
C ALA A 15 -3.17 -2.05 -12.59
N ILE A 16 -3.15 -3.38 -12.62
CA ILE A 16 -4.37 -4.20 -12.72
C ILE A 16 -5.13 -4.17 -11.39
N THR A 17 -4.44 -4.42 -10.28
CA THR A 17 -5.09 -4.54 -8.97
C THR A 17 -5.59 -3.21 -8.43
N VAL A 18 -4.95 -2.08 -8.75
CA VAL A 18 -5.46 -0.77 -8.33
C VAL A 18 -6.84 -0.49 -8.92
N MET A 19 -7.10 -0.89 -10.17
CA MET A 19 -8.43 -0.74 -10.78
C MET A 19 -9.48 -1.58 -10.04
N VAL A 20 -9.13 -2.82 -9.65
CA VAL A 20 -10.02 -3.70 -8.89
C VAL A 20 -10.33 -3.13 -7.51
N TRP A 21 -9.31 -2.70 -6.75
CA TRP A 21 -9.51 -2.16 -5.40
C TRP A 21 -10.17 -0.78 -5.39
N ALA A 22 -9.85 0.09 -6.34
CA ALA A 22 -10.51 1.37 -6.49
C ALA A 22 -12.01 1.17 -6.77
N THR A 23 -12.35 0.27 -7.69
CA THR A 23 -13.75 -0.08 -8.00
C THR A 23 -14.43 -0.66 -6.77
N ALA A 24 -13.82 -1.63 -6.07
CA ALA A 24 -14.37 -2.21 -4.85
C ALA A 24 -14.61 -1.14 -3.77
N THR A 25 -13.68 -0.22 -3.58
CA THR A 25 -13.79 0.87 -2.59
C THR A 25 -14.96 1.81 -2.91
N VAL A 26 -15.15 2.15 -4.19
CA VAL A 26 -16.29 2.96 -4.66
C VAL A 26 -17.61 2.20 -4.49
N LEU A 27 -17.66 0.91 -4.83
CA LEU A 27 -18.85 0.09 -4.62
C LEU A 27 -19.21 -0.03 -3.14
N CYS A 28 -18.23 0.01 -2.24
CA CYS A 28 -18.45 0.03 -0.80
C CYS A 28 -18.91 1.40 -0.26
N PHE A 29 -19.26 2.40 -1.08
CA PHE A 29 -19.55 3.77 -0.59
C PHE A 29 -20.62 3.83 0.51
N PHE A 30 -21.61 2.92 0.45
CA PHE A 30 -22.72 2.84 1.40
C PHE A 30 -22.35 2.21 2.76
N LEU A 31 -21.17 1.59 2.85
CA LEU A 31 -20.70 0.95 4.08
C LEU A 31 -20.08 1.96 5.07
N PRO A 32 -19.99 1.61 6.36
CA PRO A 32 -19.31 2.44 7.36
C PRO A 32 -17.88 2.81 6.94
N VAL A 33 -17.43 4.01 7.33
CA VAL A 33 -16.08 4.53 7.00
C VAL A 33 -14.98 3.52 7.34
N ARG A 34 -15.11 2.83 8.48
CA ARG A 34 -14.16 1.81 8.93
C ARG A 34 -13.98 0.67 7.92
N VAL A 35 -15.07 0.22 7.30
CA VAL A 35 -15.06 -0.87 6.31
C VAL A 35 -14.44 -0.39 5.00
N ARG A 36 -14.86 0.80 4.52
CA ARG A 36 -14.28 1.42 3.32
C ARG A 36 -12.77 1.61 3.45
N TYR A 37 -12.32 2.09 4.61
CA TYR A 37 -10.91 2.29 4.89
C TYR A 37 -10.14 0.96 5.01
N ALA A 38 -10.74 -0.08 5.59
CA ALA A 38 -10.15 -1.41 5.63
C ALA A 38 -9.97 -2.01 4.22
N VAL A 39 -10.98 -1.84 3.34
CA VAL A 39 -10.88 -2.25 1.93
C VAL A 39 -9.76 -1.49 1.22
N ALA A 40 -9.76 -0.16 1.30
CA ALA A 40 -8.74 0.67 0.66
C ALA A 40 -7.31 0.35 1.17
N SER A 41 -7.13 0.29 2.48
CA SER A 41 -5.81 0.03 3.11
C SER A 41 -5.33 -1.42 3.01
N SER A 42 -6.17 -2.35 2.52
CA SER A 42 -5.73 -3.71 2.21
C SER A 42 -4.89 -3.80 0.93
N TRP A 43 -5.12 -2.91 -0.04
CA TRP A 43 -4.37 -2.86 -1.30
C TRP A 43 -2.86 -2.56 -1.13
N PRO A 44 -2.44 -1.51 -0.39
CA PRO A 44 -1.01 -1.26 -0.20
C PRO A 44 -0.34 -2.43 0.52
N ARG A 45 -1.00 -3.07 1.50
CA ARG A 45 -0.46 -4.28 2.17
C ARG A 45 -0.20 -5.41 1.17
N LEU A 46 -1.11 -5.62 0.22
CA LEU A 46 -0.92 -6.58 -0.87
C LEU A 46 0.29 -6.18 -1.74
N MET A 47 0.40 -4.92 -2.15
CA MET A 47 1.52 -4.45 -2.98
C MET A 47 2.87 -4.56 -2.27
N LEU A 48 2.92 -4.33 -0.95
CA LEU A 48 4.12 -4.57 -0.14
C LEU A 48 4.53 -6.05 -0.17
N GLN A 49 3.58 -6.97 -0.07
CA GLN A 49 3.85 -8.41 -0.18
C GLN A 49 4.32 -8.78 -1.59
N VAL A 50 3.64 -8.32 -2.63
CA VAL A 50 4.04 -8.56 -4.03
C VAL A 50 5.44 -8.00 -4.27
N GLY A 51 5.73 -6.79 -3.80
CA GLY A 51 7.04 -6.16 -3.89
C GLY A 51 8.13 -6.93 -3.14
N ARG A 52 7.80 -7.50 -1.98
CA ARG A 52 8.70 -8.37 -1.21
C ARG A 52 9.06 -9.64 -1.99
N TRP A 53 8.11 -10.24 -2.70
CA TRP A 53 8.28 -11.51 -3.44
C TRP A 53 8.92 -11.30 -4.82
N LEU A 54 8.45 -10.30 -5.57
CA LEU A 54 8.89 -9.99 -6.93
C LEU A 54 10.08 -9.05 -6.99
N CYS A 55 10.24 -8.09 -6.08
CA CYS A 55 11.35 -7.14 -6.17
C CYS A 55 12.34 -7.31 -5.02
N GLY A 56 12.08 -8.21 -4.08
CA GLY A 56 12.92 -8.39 -2.91
C GLY A 56 12.83 -7.21 -1.93
N MET A 57 11.79 -6.37 -2.03
CA MET A 57 11.65 -5.20 -1.17
C MET A 57 11.63 -5.61 0.30
N ARG A 58 12.35 -4.85 1.12
CA ARG A 58 12.38 -4.94 2.57
C ARG A 58 12.31 -3.51 3.08
N TRP A 59 11.47 -3.26 4.06
CA TRP A 59 11.41 -1.99 4.76
C TRP A 59 11.76 -2.23 6.22
N GLN A 60 12.24 -1.17 6.86
CA GLN A 60 12.49 -1.12 8.28
C GLN A 60 11.83 0.16 8.80
N GLU A 61 11.13 0.02 9.91
CA GLU A 61 10.57 1.15 10.65
C GLU A 61 11.59 1.57 11.71
N THR A 62 11.88 2.86 11.78
CA THR A 62 12.81 3.44 12.75
C THR A 62 12.13 4.65 13.42
N GLY A 63 12.43 4.87 14.71
CA GLY A 63 11.87 6.01 15.43
C GLY A 63 10.43 5.84 15.88
N THR A 64 9.89 4.61 15.91
CA THR A 64 8.52 4.33 16.38
C THR A 64 8.33 4.65 17.86
N GLU A 65 9.41 4.65 18.64
CA GLU A 65 9.47 5.09 20.03
C GLU A 65 9.18 6.59 20.23
N ASN A 66 9.25 7.40 19.17
CA ASN A 66 8.90 8.83 19.24
C ASN A 66 7.40 9.09 19.12
N LEU A 67 6.59 8.05 18.85
CA LEU A 67 5.14 8.18 18.77
C LEU A 67 4.54 8.27 20.18
N PRO A 68 3.57 9.16 20.41
CA PRO A 68 2.86 9.23 21.69
C PRO A 68 1.93 8.02 21.86
N ASP A 69 1.59 7.67 23.10
CA ASP A 69 0.63 6.59 23.43
C ASP A 69 -0.83 6.91 23.02
N GLY A 70 -1.07 8.09 22.45
CA GLY A 70 -2.39 8.60 22.07
C GLY A 70 -2.49 8.96 20.58
N PRO A 71 -3.60 9.60 20.18
CA PRO A 71 -3.77 10.07 18.81
C PRO A 71 -2.63 10.99 18.37
N ALA A 72 -2.05 10.71 17.21
CA ALA A 72 -0.98 11.51 16.61
C ALA A 72 -1.30 11.83 15.15
N ILE A 73 -0.78 12.95 14.66
CA ILE A 73 -0.79 13.30 13.24
C ILE A 73 0.61 13.02 12.70
N VAL A 74 0.75 12.02 11.82
CA VAL A 74 2.02 11.70 11.16
C VAL A 74 2.13 12.51 9.89
N LEU A 75 3.14 13.39 9.82
CA LEU A 75 3.43 14.19 8.64
C LEU A 75 4.52 13.50 7.80
N GLY A 76 4.08 12.66 6.86
CA GLY A 76 4.96 12.00 5.89
C GLY A 76 5.29 12.92 4.71
N LYS A 77 6.55 12.91 4.27
CA LYS A 77 6.94 13.56 3.00
C LYS A 77 6.41 12.71 1.85
N HIS A 78 5.66 13.30 0.91
CA HIS A 78 5.22 12.59 -0.29
C HIS A 78 6.33 12.55 -1.36
N GLN A 79 7.24 11.58 -1.29
CA GLN A 79 8.41 11.49 -2.15
C GLN A 79 8.47 10.22 -3.01
N SER A 80 7.57 9.26 -2.81
CA SER A 80 7.60 8.02 -3.58
C SER A 80 6.24 7.34 -3.64
N THR A 81 6.12 6.32 -4.48
CA THR A 81 4.92 5.47 -4.55
C THR A 81 4.75 4.57 -3.31
N TRP A 82 5.63 4.70 -2.31
CA TRP A 82 5.47 4.04 -1.01
C TRP A 82 4.32 4.63 -0.20
N GLU A 83 4.13 5.96 -0.27
CA GLU A 83 3.01 6.64 0.40
C GLU A 83 1.70 6.45 -0.37
#